data_AF-A0A1I7HVR4-F1
#
_entry.id   AF-A0A1I7HVR4-F1
#
_cell.length_a   1.000
_cell.length_b   1.000
_cell.length_c   1.000
_cell.angle_alpha   90.00
_cell.angle_beta   90.00
_cell.angle_gamma   90.00
#
_symmetry.space_group_name_H-M   'P 1'
#
loop_
_entity.id
_entity.type
_entity.pdbx_description
1 polymer ?
#
loop_
_entity_poly.entity_id
_entity_poly.type
_entity_poly.pdbx_seq_one_letter_code
_entity_poly.pdbx_strand_id
1 'polypeptide(L)'
;MTIRSFPAIVFLLVLLSSCAPMSPYEAVNSPALLKTVKEARTYKDHYALTKHFENLAEEMRARANEQRKLLDHYQEKSYLYGRLAQDQQSHTWALMQRYEHAAKASLGKAALHRQIAARLEQEGYVVSSHQAVGRISNPQQTNNWSN
;
A
#
# COMPACT_ATOMS: atom_id res chain seq x y z
N MET A 1 -33.85 36.44 -39.86
CA MET A 1 -32.53 35.80 -39.94
C MET A 1 -31.90 35.87 -38.55
N THR A 2 -31.67 34.71 -37.97
CA THR A 2 -31.38 34.45 -36.56
C THR A 2 -29.90 34.70 -36.25
N ILE A 3 -29.61 35.56 -35.27
CA ILE A 3 -28.26 35.65 -34.67
C ILE A 3 -28.27 34.76 -33.43
N ARG A 4 -27.51 33.67 -33.54
CA ARG A 4 -27.46 32.52 -32.64
C ARG A 4 -26.74 32.87 -31.34
N SER A 5 -27.34 32.49 -30.22
CA SER A 5 -26.72 32.48 -28.89
C SER A 5 -25.53 31.53 -28.89
N PHE A 6 -24.31 32.07 -28.87
CA PHE A 6 -23.06 31.30 -28.75
C PHE A 6 -22.22 31.57 -27.47
N PRO A 7 -22.75 31.96 -26.29
CA PRO A 7 -21.95 31.92 -25.06
C PRO A 7 -22.30 30.77 -24.11
N ALA A 8 -23.22 29.87 -24.47
CA ALA A 8 -23.65 28.79 -23.57
C ALA A 8 -22.83 27.49 -23.73
N ILE A 9 -22.18 27.27 -24.87
CA ILE A 9 -21.53 25.97 -25.17
C ILE A 9 -20.10 25.89 -24.59
N VAL A 10 -19.41 27.03 -24.42
CA VAL A 10 -18.02 27.04 -23.89
C VAL A 10 -17.98 26.78 -22.38
N PHE A 11 -19.08 26.98 -21.65
CA PHE A 11 -19.15 26.78 -20.20
C PHE A 11 -19.34 25.31 -19.75
N LEU A 12 -19.66 24.39 -20.66
CA LEU A 12 -19.93 22.98 -20.33
C LEU A 12 -18.68 22.08 -20.31
N LEU A 13 -17.51 22.58 -20.72
CA LEU A 13 -16.29 21.78 -20.84
C LEU A 13 -15.33 21.85 -19.64
N VAL A 14 -15.68 22.57 -18.56
CA VAL A 14 -14.78 22.76 -17.39
C VAL A 14 -15.05 21.78 -16.23
N LEU A 15 -16.00 20.84 -16.38
CA LEU A 15 -16.34 19.88 -15.30
C LEU A 15 -15.67 18.51 -15.45
N LEU A 16 -14.48 18.44 -16.04
CA LEU A 16 -13.68 17.21 -16.10
C LEU A 16 -12.37 17.38 -15.32
N SER A 17 -12.26 16.57 -14.26
CA SER A 17 -11.04 16.20 -13.53
C SER A 17 -10.53 17.14 -12.43
N SER A 18 -11.12 16.98 -11.23
CA SER A 18 -10.31 17.00 -10.00
C SER A 18 -10.48 15.67 -9.26
N CYS A 19 -10.33 14.57 -9.98
CA CYS A 19 -9.86 13.34 -9.35
C CYS A 19 -8.33 13.47 -9.33
N ALA A 20 -7.79 14.38 -8.52
CA ALA A 20 -6.37 14.30 -8.18
C ALA A 20 -6.21 12.98 -7.41
N PRO A 21 -5.50 11.98 -7.96
CA PRO A 21 -5.26 10.75 -7.21
C PRO A 21 -4.59 11.15 -5.90
N MET A 22 -5.10 10.60 -4.79
CA MET A 22 -4.52 10.77 -3.46
C MET A 22 -3.01 10.62 -3.56
N SER A 23 -2.26 11.51 -2.89
CA SER A 23 -0.81 11.45 -3.00
C SER A 23 -0.34 10.05 -2.61
N PRO A 24 0.58 9.41 -3.35
CA PRO A 24 1.03 8.05 -3.07
C PRO A 24 1.50 7.88 -1.61
N TYR A 25 2.02 8.95 -1.02
CA TYR A 25 2.40 9.02 0.39
C TYR A 25 1.21 8.81 1.36
N GLU A 26 0.03 9.38 1.05
CA GLU A 26 -1.17 9.22 1.87
C GLU A 26 -1.78 7.83 1.76
N ALA A 27 -1.57 7.12 0.65
CA ALA A 27 -2.05 5.76 0.47
C ALA A 27 -1.52 4.80 1.57
N VAL A 28 -0.27 5.01 2.01
CA VAL A 28 0.40 4.22 3.06
C VAL A 28 -0.32 4.27 4.41
N ASN A 29 -1.09 5.34 4.66
CA ASN A 29 -1.86 5.54 5.89
C ASN A 29 -3.34 5.81 5.60
N SER A 30 -3.85 5.34 4.45
CA SER A 30 -5.24 5.57 4.09
C SER A 30 -6.20 4.94 5.11
N PRO A 31 -7.35 5.58 5.43
CA PRO A 31 -8.32 5.02 6.37
C PRO A 31 -8.81 3.62 5.98
N ALA A 32 -8.93 3.37 4.67
CA ALA A 32 -9.29 2.06 4.14
C ALA A 32 -8.24 1.00 4.49
N LEU A 33 -6.95 1.30 4.26
CA LEU A 33 -5.87 0.38 4.60
C LEU A 33 -5.76 0.14 6.11
N LEU A 34 -5.93 1.18 6.93
CA LEU A 34 -5.95 1.04 8.39
C LEU A 34 -7.08 0.12 8.85
N LYS A 35 -8.27 0.23 8.23
CA LYS A 35 -9.38 -0.69 8.47
C LYS A 35 -9.03 -2.13 8.09
N THR A 36 -8.45 -2.36 6.91
CA THR A 36 -8.02 -3.70 6.48
C THR A 36 -6.98 -4.31 7.43
N VAL A 37 -6.01 -3.52 7.89
CA VAL A 37 -5.02 -3.94 8.88
C VAL A 37 -5.70 -4.33 10.20
N LYS A 38 -6.69 -3.54 10.65
CA LYS A 38 -7.45 -3.81 11.88
C LYS A 38 -8.33 -5.06 11.77
N GLU A 39 -8.83 -5.39 10.59
CA GLU A 39 -9.75 -6.49 10.34
C GLU A 39 -9.07 -7.82 10.00
N ALA A 40 -7.78 -7.82 9.64
CA ALA A 40 -7.02 -9.04 9.34
C ALA A 40 -6.95 -10.01 10.53
N ARG A 41 -7.29 -11.28 10.31
CA ARG A 41 -7.31 -12.32 11.37
C ARG A 41 -6.54 -13.58 10.99
N THR A 42 -6.50 -13.92 9.71
CA THR A 42 -5.92 -15.18 9.23
C THR A 42 -4.51 -14.98 8.71
N TYR A 43 -3.74 -16.07 8.61
CA TYR A 43 -2.41 -16.01 7.98
C TYR A 43 -2.49 -15.49 6.53
N LYS A 44 -3.55 -15.84 5.80
CA LYS A 44 -3.81 -15.36 4.43
C LYS A 44 -4.02 -13.85 4.38
N ASP A 45 -4.77 -13.29 5.33
CA ASP A 45 -4.99 -11.84 5.41
C ASP A 45 -3.66 -11.10 5.61
N HIS A 46 -2.81 -11.62 6.49
CA HIS A 46 -1.51 -11.03 6.75
C HIS A 46 -0.49 -11.23 5.61
N TYR A 47 -0.58 -12.32 4.84
CA TYR A 47 0.18 -12.45 3.59
C TYR A 47 -0.31 -11.46 2.52
N ALA A 48 -1.62 -11.24 2.41
CA ALA A 48 -2.16 -10.22 1.51
C ALA A 48 -1.68 -8.81 1.91
N LEU A 49 -1.67 -8.49 3.20
CA LEU A 49 -1.10 -7.22 3.70
C LEU A 49 0.40 -7.10 3.43
N THR A 50 1.16 -8.21 3.52
CA THR A 50 2.58 -8.23 3.14
C THR A 50 2.75 -7.78 1.69
N LYS A 51 1.99 -8.38 0.77
CA LYS A 51 2.03 -8.03 -0.66
C LYS A 51 1.60 -6.59 -0.91
N HIS A 52 0.57 -6.12 -0.22
CA HIS A 52 0.11 -4.75 -0.35
C HIS A 52 1.18 -3.73 0.06
N PHE A 53 1.83 -3.94 1.21
CA PHE A 53 2.90 -3.05 1.66
C PHE A 53 4.20 -3.16 0.83
N GLU A 54 4.49 -4.33 0.27
CA GLU A 54 5.57 -4.49 -0.73
C GLU A 54 5.29 -3.64 -1.97
N ASN A 55 4.07 -3.69 -2.50
CA ASN A 55 3.69 -2.88 -3.67
C ASN A 55 3.75 -1.38 -3.38
N LEU A 56 3.27 -0.94 -2.20
CA LEU A 56 3.41 0.45 -1.77
C LEU A 56 4.88 0.87 -1.67
N ALA A 57 5.75 0.00 -1.18
CA ALA A 57 7.18 0.30 -1.12
C ALA A 57 7.79 0.50 -2.51
N GLU A 58 7.43 -0.34 -3.48
CA GLU A 58 7.87 -0.19 -4.87
C GLU A 58 7.35 1.10 -5.51
N GLU A 59 6.08 1.45 -5.28
CA GLU A 59 5.52 2.71 -5.75
C GLU A 59 6.28 3.91 -5.16
N MET A 60 6.55 3.90 -3.85
CA MET A 60 7.30 4.98 -3.20
C MET A 60 8.74 5.07 -3.74
N ARG A 61 9.40 3.94 -4.01
CA ARG A 61 10.73 3.92 -4.64
C ARG A 61 10.70 4.51 -6.04
N ALA A 62 9.69 4.19 -6.84
CA ALA A 62 9.52 4.77 -8.16
C ALA A 62 9.39 6.30 -8.09
N ARG A 63 8.56 6.81 -7.17
CA ARG A 63 8.42 8.27 -6.94
C ARG A 63 9.70 8.93 -6.44
N ALA A 64 10.42 8.30 -5.52
CA ALA A 64 11.72 8.81 -5.08
C ALA A 64 12.70 8.93 -6.25
N ASN A 65 12.75 7.94 -7.14
CA ASN A 65 13.59 7.97 -8.33
C ASN A 65 13.17 9.05 -9.34
N GLU A 66 11.87 9.32 -9.50
CA GLU A 66 11.38 10.45 -10.30
C GLU A 66 11.89 11.79 -9.74
N GLN A 67 11.77 11.98 -8.42
CA GLN A 67 12.28 13.19 -7.76
C GLN A 67 13.80 13.31 -7.86
N ARG A 68 14.53 12.19 -7.76
CA ARG A 68 15.99 12.18 -7.92
C ARG A 68 16.41 12.69 -9.30
N LYS A 69 15.80 12.18 -10.37
CA LYS A 69 16.07 12.64 -11.74
C LYS A 69 15.77 14.13 -11.93
N LEU A 70 14.69 14.61 -11.30
CA LEU A 70 14.32 16.03 -11.34
C LEU A 70 15.32 16.90 -10.55
N LEU A 71 15.77 16.41 -9.40
CA LEU A 71 16.80 17.06 -8.60
C LEU A 71 18.12 17.17 -9.37
N ASP A 72 18.55 16.09 -10.02
CA ASP A 72 19.75 16.08 -10.86
C ASP A 72 19.64 17.15 -11.96
N HIS A 73 18.47 17.27 -12.59
CA HIS A 73 18.21 18.30 -13.61
C HIS A 73 18.32 19.73 -13.06
N TYR A 74 17.72 20.00 -11.90
CA TYR A 74 17.79 21.32 -11.27
C TYR A 74 19.20 21.66 -10.78
N GLN A 75 20.00 20.66 -10.42
CA GLN A 75 21.41 20.83 -10.06
C GLN A 75 22.26 21.15 -11.29
N GLU A 76 22.16 20.32 -12.33
CA GLU A 76 22.91 20.47 -13.58
C GLU A 76 22.57 21.80 -14.29
N LYS A 77 21.29 22.17 -14.33
CA LYS A 77 20.80 23.35 -15.05
C LYS A 77 20.40 24.51 -14.15
N SER A 78 20.98 24.58 -12.96
CA SER A 78 20.71 25.64 -11.98
C SER A 78 20.83 27.06 -12.57
N TYR A 79 21.76 27.27 -13.50
CA TYR A 79 21.96 28.55 -14.21
C TYR A 79 20.74 29.02 -15.01
N LEU A 80 19.83 28.12 -15.41
CA LEU A 80 18.58 28.47 -16.12
C LEU A 80 17.52 29.08 -15.20
N TYR A 81 17.60 28.83 -13.89
CA TYR A 81 16.54 29.18 -12.93
C TYR A 81 16.96 30.26 -11.92
N GLY A 82 18.25 30.61 -11.88
CA GLY A 82 18.78 31.64 -10.98
C GLY A 82 18.42 31.35 -9.52
N ARG A 83 17.82 32.32 -8.82
CA ARG A 83 17.45 32.16 -7.40
C ARG A 83 16.40 31.06 -7.16
N LEU A 84 15.51 30.79 -8.14
CA LEU A 84 14.49 29.75 -8.03
C LEU A 84 15.07 28.33 -8.08
N ALA A 85 16.33 28.16 -8.51
CA ALA A 85 16.99 26.87 -8.55
C ALA A 85 17.08 26.25 -7.15
N GLN A 86 17.47 27.03 -6.15
CA GLN A 86 17.70 26.54 -4.79
C GLN A 86 16.40 26.09 -4.11
N ASP A 87 15.31 26.85 -4.31
CA ASP A 87 13.99 26.51 -3.77
C ASP A 87 13.46 25.22 -4.40
N GLN A 88 13.59 25.08 -5.73
CA GLN A 88 13.17 23.88 -6.46
C GLN A 88 14.01 22.65 -6.07
N GLN A 89 15.32 22.80 -5.94
CA GLN A 89 16.20 21.73 -5.46
C GLN A 89 15.83 21.28 -4.06
N SER A 90 15.65 22.22 -3.12
CA SER A 90 15.32 21.91 -1.72
C SER A 90 13.96 21.22 -1.61
N HIS A 91 12.96 21.70 -2.35
CA HIS A 91 11.64 21.09 -2.39
C HIS A 91 11.68 19.66 -2.96
N THR A 92 12.36 19.47 -4.10
CA THR A 92 12.48 18.17 -4.78
C THR A 92 13.25 17.17 -3.92
N TRP A 93 14.33 17.62 -3.27
CA TRP A 93 15.09 16.81 -2.32
C TRP A 93 14.23 16.36 -1.14
N ALA A 94 13.43 17.28 -0.56
CA ALA A 94 12.54 16.94 0.54
C ALA A 94 11.47 15.91 0.11
N LEU A 95 10.91 16.04 -1.10
CA LEU A 95 9.98 15.05 -1.65
C LEU A 95 10.65 13.69 -1.87
N MET A 96 11.86 13.66 -2.43
CA MET A 96 12.64 12.43 -2.61
C MET A 96 12.81 11.71 -1.26
N GLN A 97 13.28 12.42 -0.23
CA GLN A 97 13.48 11.85 1.11
C GLN A 97 12.16 11.35 1.73
N ARG A 98 11.07 12.10 1.57
CA ARG A 98 9.74 11.66 2.04
C ARG A 98 9.31 10.33 1.42
N TYR A 99 9.52 10.16 0.12
CA TYR A 99 9.21 8.92 -0.57
C TYR A 99 10.15 7.77 -0.15
N GLU A 100 11.44 8.02 0.00
CA GLU A 100 12.39 7.00 0.50
C GLU A 100 12.02 6.51 1.91
N HIS A 101 11.65 7.43 2.81
CA HIS A 101 11.16 7.08 4.14
C HIS A 101 9.86 6.29 4.09
N ALA A 102 8.92 6.67 3.24
CA ALA A 102 7.66 5.95 3.06
C ALA A 102 7.88 4.53 2.49
N ALA A 103 8.84 4.35 1.58
CA ALA A 103 9.23 3.04 1.09
C ALA A 103 9.78 2.16 2.21
N LYS A 104 10.70 2.69 3.03
CA LYS A 104 11.28 1.98 4.18
C LYS A 104 10.22 1.61 5.21
N ALA A 105 9.31 2.54 5.54
CA ALA A 105 8.22 2.29 6.47
C ALA A 105 7.28 1.18 5.96
N SER A 106 6.96 1.19 4.66
CA SER A 106 6.12 0.17 4.03
C SER A 106 6.79 -1.21 4.08
N LEU A 107 8.09 -1.32 3.80
CA LEU A 107 8.83 -2.58 3.96
C LEU A 107 8.85 -3.07 5.40
N GLY A 108 8.96 -2.17 6.38
CA GLY A 108 8.84 -2.51 7.80
C GLY A 108 7.48 -3.13 8.14
N LYS A 109 6.38 -2.52 7.65
CA LYS A 109 5.02 -3.05 7.80
C LYS A 109 4.86 -4.40 7.10
N ALA A 110 5.40 -4.57 5.89
CA ALA A 110 5.38 -5.84 5.17
C ALA A 110 6.09 -6.96 5.94
N ALA A 111 7.28 -6.68 6.49
CA ALA A 111 8.03 -7.65 7.30
C ALA A 111 7.28 -8.06 8.56
N LEU A 112 6.65 -7.09 9.24
CA LEU A 112 5.81 -7.36 10.42
C LEU A 112 4.63 -8.28 10.08
N HIS A 113 3.91 -8.00 8.99
CA HIS A 113 2.79 -8.85 8.58
C HIS A 113 3.23 -10.23 8.11
N ARG A 114 4.41 -10.37 7.48
CA ARG A 114 4.99 -11.67 7.14
C ARG A 114 5.25 -12.51 8.39
N GLN A 115 5.78 -11.91 9.46
CA GLN A 115 6.01 -12.61 10.73
C GLN A 115 4.71 -13.08 11.38
N ILE A 116 3.68 -12.23 11.38
CA ILE A 116 2.35 -12.59 11.92
C ILE A 116 1.74 -13.74 11.11
N ALA A 117 1.80 -13.67 9.77
CA ALA A 117 1.29 -14.71 8.90
C ALA A 117 1.97 -16.07 9.19
N ALA A 118 3.30 -16.10 9.24
CA ALA A 118 4.06 -17.31 9.52
C ALA A 118 3.70 -17.92 10.89
N ARG A 119 3.51 -17.09 11.93
CA ARG A 119 3.08 -17.55 13.24
C ARG A 119 1.70 -18.20 13.21
N LEU A 120 0.72 -17.53 12.60
CA LEU A 120 -0.66 -18.04 12.52
C LEU A 120 -0.78 -19.33 11.69
N GLU A 121 0.04 -19.47 10.64
CA GLU A 121 0.10 -20.69 9.83
C GLU A 121 0.68 -21.87 10.63
N GLN A 122 1.75 -21.62 11.40
CA GLN A 122 2.33 -22.62 12.30
C GLN A 122 1.35 -23.05 13.40
N GLU A 123 0.68 -22.10 14.04
CA GLU A 123 -0.34 -22.37 15.06
C GLU A 123 -1.50 -23.21 14.49
N GLY A 124 -1.97 -22.89 13.29
CA GLY A 124 -3.01 -23.66 12.60
C GLY A 124 -2.59 -25.10 12.29
N TYR A 125 -1.33 -25.32 11.89
CA TYR A 125 -0.77 -26.65 11.64
C TYR A 125 -0.70 -27.48 12.92
N VAL A 126 -0.22 -26.89 14.02
CA VAL A 126 -0.12 -27.55 15.33
C VAL A 126 -1.49 -28.00 15.82
N VAL A 127 -2.51 -27.13 15.78
CA VAL A 127 -3.88 -27.49 16.21
C VAL A 127 -4.47 -28.64 15.38
N SER A 128 -4.25 -28.61 14.06
CA SER A 128 -4.71 -29.69 13.17
C SER A 128 -4.03 -31.03 13.49
N SER A 129 -2.72 -31.01 13.76
CA SER A 129 -1.96 -32.21 14.12
C SER A 129 -2.44 -32.84 15.43
N HIS A 130 -2.72 -32.03 16.46
CA HIS A 130 -3.24 -32.53 17.74
C HIS A 130 -4.65 -33.14 17.61
N GLN A 131 -5.53 -32.57 16.78
CA GLN A 131 -6.85 -33.15 16.50
C GLN A 131 -6.76 -34.47 15.71
N ALA A 132 -5.81 -34.59 14.77
CA ALA A 132 -5.57 -35.81 14.04
C ALA A 132 -5.09 -36.94 14.99
N VAL A 133 -4.12 -36.65 15.86
CA VAL A 133 -3.61 -37.61 16.85
C VAL A 133 -4.70 -38.03 17.85
N GLY A 134 -5.48 -37.07 18.37
CA GLY A 134 -6.58 -37.36 19.31
C GLY A 134 -7.71 -38.21 18.70
N ARG A 135 -7.97 -38.09 17.39
CA ARG A 135 -8.91 -38.97 16.67
C ARG A 135 -8.37 -40.37 16.45
N ILE A 136 -7.07 -40.51 16.19
CA ILE A 136 -6.43 -41.81 16.00
C ILE A 136 -6.34 -42.59 17.33
N SER A 137 -6.20 -41.90 18.46
CA SER A 137 -6.14 -42.51 19.79
C SER A 137 -7.50 -42.83 20.42
N ASN A 138 -8.63 -42.49 19.78
CA ASN A 138 -9.96 -42.80 20.29
C ASN A 138 -10.61 -43.92 19.44
N PRO A 139 -10.34 -45.21 19.72
CA PRO A 139 -11.08 -46.28 19.08
C PRO A 139 -12.54 -46.17 19.54
N GLN A 140 -13.46 -46.03 18.59
CA GLN A 140 -14.89 -46.09 18.84
C GLN A 140 -15.19 -47.26 19.78
N GLN A 141 -15.58 -46.93 21.01
CA GLN A 141 -16.21 -47.86 21.92
C GLN A 141 -17.61 -48.14 21.36
N THR A 142 -17.72 -49.06 20.40
CA THR A 142 -19.00 -49.64 19.99
C THR A 142 -19.40 -50.64 21.07
N ASN A 143 -19.96 -50.15 22.16
CA ASN A 143 -20.64 -50.96 23.15
C ASN A 143 -21.97 -51.46 22.56
N ASN A 144 -21.88 -52.53 21.76
CA ASN A 144 -22.99 -53.39 21.42
C ASN A 144 -23.35 -54.22 22.66
N TRP A 145 -24.42 -53.85 23.36
CA TRP A 145 -25.01 -54.68 24.41
C TRP A 145 -26.25 -55.36 23.84
N SER A 146 -26.08 -56.64 23.50
CA SER A 146 -27.17 -57.59 23.30
C SER A 146 -27.34 -58.38 24.60
N ASN A 147 -28.45 -58.15 25.30
CA ASN A 147 -29.29 -59.11 26.04
C ASN A 147 -30.23 -58.36 26.99
#